data_AF-A0A4Y6IG86-F1
#
_entry.id   AF-A0A4Y6IG86-F1
#
_cell.length_a   1.000
_cell.length_b   1.000
_cell.length_c   1.000
_cell.angle_alpha   90.00
_cell.angle_beta   90.00
_cell.angle_gamma   90.00
#
_symmetry.space_group_name_H-M   'P 1'
#
loop_
_entity.id
_entity.type
_entity.pdbx_description
1 polymer ?
#
loop_
_entity_poly.entity_id
_entity_poly.type
_entity_poly.pdbx_seq_one_letter_code
_entity_poly.pdbx_strand_id
1 'polypeptide(L)'
;MAMLWPIYEGIHQGAAFDAKGNVIAPAGFATSTHVARAKKIEWEHVVPAENFGKAFSEWRDGHAQCVDSKGKSFKGRKCAEKMNISYRYMQADLHNLFPAIGAVNALRSNYNFTLLPSEKSDFGSCDMRIEGRKAQPPEASRGRIARSYLYMDKAYSNYSMSKSQRQLMVAWDKQFPVDMQECQRAKKIAVIQGNHNEIVKNRCEKRGEIGRGIARQLAWPI
;
A
#
# COMPACT_ATOMS: atom_id res chain seq x y z
N MET A 1 -3.58 10.53 28.47
CA MET A 1 -2.22 10.13 28.04
C MET A 1 -2.17 10.18 26.52
N ALA A 2 -1.85 11.35 25.96
CA ALA A 2 -1.79 11.56 24.52
C ALA A 2 -0.52 10.90 23.97
N MET A 3 -0.66 9.71 23.38
CA MET A 3 0.41 9.14 22.58
C MET A 3 0.63 10.06 21.38
N LEU A 4 1.77 10.74 21.37
CA LEU A 4 2.34 11.41 20.21
C LEU A 4 2.48 10.38 19.09
N TRP A 5 1.47 10.28 18.25
CA TRP A 5 1.56 9.51 17.02
C TRP A 5 2.41 10.33 16.04
N PRO A 6 3.61 9.88 15.64
CA PRO A 6 4.43 10.64 14.71
C PRO A 6 3.68 10.69 13.38
N ILE A 7 3.59 11.90 12.81
CA ILE A 7 3.18 12.26 11.45
C ILE A 7 3.13 11.00 10.56
N TYR A 8 1.93 10.48 10.29
CA TYR A 8 1.80 9.35 9.37
C TYR A 8 2.24 9.84 8.00
N GLU A 9 3.32 9.30 7.44
CA GLU A 9 3.63 9.54 6.04
C GLU A 9 2.67 8.70 5.19
N GLY A 10 1.93 9.38 4.30
CA GLY A 10 1.12 8.70 3.30
C GLY A 10 1.98 7.84 2.37
N ILE A 11 1.43 6.74 1.85
CA ILE A 11 2.19 5.81 1.00
C ILE A 11 2.76 6.51 -0.24
N HIS A 12 2.01 7.41 -0.85
CA HIS A 12 2.41 8.09 -2.09
C HIS A 12 3.14 9.41 -1.84
N GLN A 13 2.77 10.14 -0.79
CA GLN A 13 3.35 11.44 -0.47
C GLN A 13 3.43 11.58 1.04
N GLY A 14 4.52 12.16 1.55
CA GLY A 14 4.74 12.46 2.98
C GLY A 14 3.82 13.55 3.53
N ALA A 15 2.55 13.58 3.10
CA ALA A 15 1.55 14.48 3.64
C ALA A 15 1.37 14.20 5.13
N ALA A 16 1.30 15.27 5.92
CA ALA A 16 0.96 15.18 7.32
C ALA A 16 -0.56 15.13 7.49
N PHE A 17 -1.00 14.58 8.60
CA PHE A 17 -2.42 14.48 8.91
C PHE A 17 -2.69 14.93 10.35
N ASP A 18 -3.80 15.66 10.54
CA ASP A 18 -4.21 16.08 11.87
C ASP A 18 -4.91 14.95 12.65
N ALA A 19 -5.15 15.17 13.94
CA ALA A 19 -5.80 14.19 14.82
C ALA A 19 -7.26 13.86 14.41
N LYS A 20 -7.88 14.69 13.56
CA LYS A 20 -9.24 14.49 13.04
C LYS A 20 -9.24 13.77 11.67
N GLY A 21 -8.07 13.41 11.15
CA GLY A 21 -7.92 12.74 9.87
C GLY A 21 -7.96 13.67 8.65
N ASN A 22 -7.84 14.99 8.86
CA ASN A 22 -7.74 15.94 7.76
C ASN A 22 -6.31 15.96 7.21
N VAL A 23 -6.22 16.12 5.89
CA VAL A 23 -4.95 16.21 5.17
C VAL A 23 -4.38 17.61 5.30
N ILE A 24 -3.14 17.70 5.78
CA ILE A 24 -2.31 18.89 5.66
C ILE A 24 -1.55 18.72 4.34
N ALA A 25 -2.13 19.28 3.26
CA ALA A 25 -1.60 19.10 1.92
C ALA A 25 -0.15 19.62 1.84
N PRO A 26 0.80 18.83 1.32
CA PRO A 26 2.16 19.28 1.17
C PRO A 26 2.25 20.41 0.16
N ALA A 27 3.27 21.25 0.29
CA ALA A 27 3.48 22.39 -0.59
C ALA A 27 3.49 21.95 -2.07
N GLY A 28 2.74 22.66 -2.91
CA GLY A 28 2.61 22.37 -4.34
C GLY A 28 1.66 21.21 -4.69
N PHE A 29 1.03 20.54 -3.71
CA PHE A 29 -0.01 19.57 -4.00
C PHE A 29 -1.27 20.29 -4.49
N ALA A 30 -1.78 19.87 -5.65
CA ALA A 30 -2.99 20.41 -6.23
C ALA A 30 -3.69 19.34 -7.07
N THR A 31 -5.02 19.34 -7.11
CA THR A 31 -5.81 18.47 -8.00
C THR A 31 -7.07 19.21 -8.43
N SER A 32 -7.46 19.04 -9.69
CA SER A 32 -8.74 19.55 -10.22
C SER A 32 -9.90 18.57 -10.01
N THR A 33 -9.59 17.29 -9.73
CA THR A 33 -10.59 16.23 -9.52
C THR A 33 -10.59 15.75 -8.07
N HIS A 34 -11.73 15.21 -7.63
CA HIS A 34 -11.91 14.68 -6.27
C HIS A 34 -11.50 15.66 -5.14
N VAL A 35 -11.67 16.97 -5.34
CA VAL A 35 -11.23 18.05 -4.42
C VAL A 35 -11.73 17.84 -2.98
N ALA A 36 -12.96 17.36 -2.79
CA ALA A 36 -13.49 17.06 -1.46
C ALA A 36 -12.75 15.91 -0.75
N ARG A 37 -12.27 14.91 -1.52
CA ARG A 37 -11.50 13.77 -1.01
C ARG A 37 -10.02 14.13 -0.79
N ALA A 38 -9.50 15.16 -1.45
CA ALA A 38 -8.15 15.66 -1.22
C ALA A 38 -7.90 16.14 0.22
N LYS A 39 -8.97 16.48 0.96
CA LYS A 39 -8.91 16.94 2.35
C LYS A 39 -8.96 15.80 3.38
N LYS A 40 -9.12 14.54 2.95
CA LYS A 40 -9.35 13.39 3.85
C LYS A 40 -8.29 12.31 3.64
N ILE A 41 -7.93 11.65 4.74
CA ILE A 41 -7.22 10.37 4.67
C ILE A 41 -8.18 9.29 4.22
N GLU A 42 -7.68 8.43 3.34
CA GLU A 42 -8.30 7.15 3.04
C GLU A 42 -7.27 6.04 3.18
N TRP A 43 -7.72 4.88 3.64
CA TRP A 43 -6.89 3.69 3.70
C TRP A 43 -6.80 3.07 2.31
N GLU A 44 -5.61 3.08 1.76
CA GLU A 44 -5.25 2.52 0.46
C GLU A 44 -4.84 1.05 0.59
N HIS A 45 -5.39 0.23 -0.29
CA HIS A 45 -4.97 -1.16 -0.49
C HIS A 45 -3.89 -1.17 -1.57
N VAL A 46 -2.60 -1.25 -1.18
CA VAL A 46 -1.48 -1.19 -2.13
C VAL A 46 -1.61 -2.23 -3.23
N VAL A 47 -1.91 -3.48 -2.89
CA VAL A 47 -2.53 -4.44 -3.80
C VAL A 47 -4.05 -4.21 -3.74
N PRO A 48 -4.71 -3.75 -4.82
CA PRO A 48 -6.12 -3.40 -4.80
C PRO A 48 -6.99 -4.56 -4.33
N ALA A 49 -8.05 -4.24 -3.59
CA ALA A 49 -8.97 -5.26 -3.09
C ALA A 49 -9.69 -6.06 -4.19
N GLU A 50 -9.78 -5.48 -5.40
CA GLU A 50 -10.27 -6.18 -6.58
C GLU A 50 -9.26 -7.17 -7.15
N ASN A 51 -7.96 -6.87 -7.11
CA ASN A 51 -6.92 -7.73 -7.69
C ASN A 51 -6.86 -9.08 -6.99
N PHE A 52 -6.94 -9.10 -5.66
CA PHE A 52 -7.07 -10.35 -4.93
C PHE A 52 -8.53 -10.84 -4.83
N GLY A 53 -9.50 -9.93 -4.83
CA GLY A 53 -10.92 -10.27 -4.72
C GLY A 53 -11.45 -11.12 -5.88
N LYS A 54 -11.00 -10.86 -7.10
CA LYS A 54 -11.41 -11.62 -8.29
C LYS A 54 -11.08 -13.12 -8.23
N ALA A 55 -10.22 -13.56 -7.32
CA ALA A 55 -9.95 -14.98 -7.10
C ALA A 55 -11.11 -15.72 -6.41
N PHE A 56 -12.02 -15.00 -5.75
CA PHE A 56 -13.13 -15.56 -4.98
C PHE A 56 -14.43 -15.60 -5.81
N SER A 57 -15.22 -16.67 -5.67
CA SER A 57 -16.49 -16.83 -6.40
C SER A 57 -17.51 -15.78 -5.95
N GLU A 58 -17.52 -15.41 -4.68
CA GLU A 58 -18.42 -14.40 -4.12
C GLU A 58 -18.16 -13.02 -4.74
N TRP A 59 -16.94 -12.78 -5.23
CA TRP A 59 -16.62 -11.62 -6.03
C TRP A 59 -17.15 -11.72 -7.46
N ARG A 60 -16.85 -12.82 -8.17
CA ARG A 60 -17.12 -12.96 -9.61
C ARG A 60 -18.58 -13.30 -9.93
N ASP A 61 -19.14 -14.20 -9.15
CA ASP A 61 -20.38 -14.93 -9.41
C ASP A 61 -21.44 -14.59 -8.36
N GLY A 62 -21.02 -14.23 -7.15
CA GLY A 62 -21.90 -13.95 -6.01
C GLY A 62 -22.08 -15.17 -5.11
N HIS A 63 -23.07 -15.12 -4.23
CA HIS A 63 -23.40 -16.21 -3.31
C HIS A 63 -24.89 -16.21 -2.99
N ALA A 64 -25.48 -17.37 -2.69
CA ALA A 64 -26.92 -17.49 -2.40
C ALA A 64 -27.38 -16.62 -1.22
N GLN A 65 -26.50 -16.34 -0.27
CA GLN A 65 -26.77 -15.46 0.88
C GLN A 65 -26.47 -13.97 0.60
N CYS A 66 -25.91 -13.63 -0.55
CA CYS A 66 -25.68 -12.25 -0.96
C CYS A 66 -26.93 -11.69 -1.65
N VAL A 67 -27.99 -11.52 -0.86
CA VAL A 67 -29.27 -10.95 -1.28
C VAL A 67 -29.56 -9.74 -0.40
N ASP A 68 -29.99 -8.63 -1.00
CA ASP A 68 -30.36 -7.43 -0.26
C ASP A 68 -31.76 -7.54 0.37
N SER A 69 -32.17 -6.51 1.10
CA SER A 69 -33.49 -6.49 1.77
C SER A 69 -34.68 -6.50 0.81
N LYS A 70 -34.45 -6.35 -0.50
CA LYS A 70 -35.47 -6.37 -1.56
C LYS A 70 -35.44 -7.68 -2.35
N GLY A 71 -34.65 -8.66 -1.93
CA GLY A 71 -34.54 -9.94 -2.64
C GLY A 71 -33.58 -9.90 -3.84
N LYS A 72 -32.82 -8.81 -4.05
CA LYS A 72 -31.89 -8.71 -5.18
C LYS A 72 -30.52 -9.29 -4.84
N SER A 73 -30.06 -10.25 -5.64
CA SER A 73 -28.72 -10.80 -5.52
C SER A 73 -27.64 -9.76 -5.84
N PHE A 74 -26.54 -9.79 -5.09
CA PHE A 74 -25.36 -8.95 -5.30
C PHE A 74 -24.06 -9.76 -5.25
N LYS A 75 -23.00 -9.20 -5.85
CA LYS A 75 -21.66 -9.81 -5.92
C LYS A 75 -20.57 -8.75 -5.74
N GLY A 76 -19.31 -9.16 -5.87
CA GLY A 76 -18.15 -8.27 -5.74
C GLY A 76 -17.73 -8.10 -4.28
N ARG A 77 -17.06 -6.98 -3.98
CA ARG A 77 -16.47 -6.70 -2.66
C ARG A 77 -17.40 -6.98 -1.50
N LYS A 78 -18.62 -6.42 -1.51
CA LYS A 78 -19.60 -6.59 -0.42
C LYS A 78 -19.98 -8.05 -0.20
N CYS A 79 -20.05 -8.85 -1.26
CA CYS A 79 -20.40 -10.26 -1.14
C CYS A 79 -19.21 -11.08 -0.62
N ALA A 80 -18.00 -10.82 -1.15
CA ALA A 80 -16.77 -11.43 -0.65
C ALA A 80 -16.50 -11.09 0.83
N GLU A 81 -16.73 -9.84 1.24
CA GLU A 81 -16.69 -9.40 2.64
C GLU A 81 -17.68 -10.15 3.52
N LYS A 82 -18.91 -10.35 3.03
CA LYS A 82 -19.98 -11.03 3.78
C LYS A 82 -19.69 -12.52 3.96
N MET A 83 -19.16 -13.15 2.92
CA MET A 83 -19.18 -14.61 2.80
C MET A 83 -17.84 -15.29 3.00
N ASN A 84 -16.73 -14.59 2.72
CA ASN A 84 -15.43 -15.25 2.60
C ASN A 84 -14.43 -14.74 3.65
N ILE A 85 -14.12 -15.60 4.63
CA ILE A 85 -13.20 -15.24 5.72
C ILE A 85 -11.77 -14.99 5.21
N SER A 86 -11.30 -15.76 4.22
CA SER A 86 -9.98 -15.58 3.63
C SER A 86 -9.88 -14.23 2.91
N TYR A 87 -10.92 -13.83 2.18
CA TYR A 87 -11.00 -12.48 1.59
C TYR A 87 -10.91 -11.38 2.67
N ARG A 88 -11.63 -11.54 3.79
CA ARG A 88 -11.59 -10.59 4.90
C ARG A 88 -10.19 -10.48 5.51
N TYR A 89 -9.46 -11.58 5.65
CA TYR A 89 -8.06 -11.53 6.12
C TYR A 89 -7.18 -10.74 5.16
N MET A 90 -7.27 -11.01 3.85
CA MET A 90 -6.51 -10.26 2.84
C MET A 90 -6.85 -8.76 2.83
N GLN A 91 -8.13 -8.44 3.02
CA GLN A 91 -8.61 -7.06 3.05
C GLN A 91 -8.17 -6.30 4.30
N ALA A 92 -8.13 -6.97 5.45
CA ALA A 92 -7.76 -6.38 6.72
C ALA A 92 -6.24 -6.41 7.00
N ASP A 93 -5.44 -6.98 6.09
CA ASP A 93 -4.00 -7.12 6.27
C ASP A 93 -3.30 -5.75 6.32
N LEU A 94 -2.82 -5.39 7.50
CA LEU A 94 -2.13 -4.14 7.79
C LEU A 94 -0.83 -3.99 6.99
N HIS A 95 -0.20 -5.06 6.52
CA HIS A 95 0.96 -4.95 5.63
C HIS A 95 0.60 -4.42 4.24
N ASN A 96 -0.69 -4.43 3.87
CA ASN A 96 -1.21 -3.92 2.59
C ASN A 96 -2.00 -2.60 2.73
N LEU A 97 -2.29 -2.15 3.95
CA LEU A 97 -3.10 -0.95 4.24
C LEU A 97 -2.23 0.26 4.59
N PHE A 98 -2.33 1.33 3.82
CA PHE A 98 -1.58 2.57 4.08
C PHE A 98 -2.47 3.80 4.03
N PRO A 99 -2.17 4.86 4.80
CA PRO A 99 -2.86 6.13 4.62
C PRO A 99 -2.48 6.75 3.27
N ALA A 100 -3.46 7.30 2.58
CA ALA A 100 -3.29 8.07 1.34
C ALA A 100 -4.23 9.28 1.32
N ILE A 101 -3.85 10.31 0.57
CA ILE A 101 -4.75 11.42 0.25
C ILE A 101 -5.91 10.85 -0.58
N GLY A 102 -7.16 11.10 -0.16
CA GLY A 102 -8.32 10.47 -0.78
C GLY A 102 -8.48 10.74 -2.28
N ALA A 103 -8.04 11.90 -2.77
CA ALA A 103 -8.02 12.19 -4.21
C ALA A 103 -7.00 11.32 -4.98
N VAL A 104 -5.83 11.07 -4.39
CA VAL A 104 -4.81 10.18 -4.96
C VAL A 104 -5.33 8.74 -5.00
N ASN A 105 -5.91 8.28 -3.89
CA ASN A 105 -6.55 6.96 -3.81
C ASN A 105 -7.67 6.81 -4.85
N ALA A 106 -8.50 7.85 -5.02
CA ALA A 106 -9.59 7.89 -5.98
C ALA A 106 -9.13 7.64 -7.42
N LEU A 107 -8.15 8.42 -7.89
CA LEU A 107 -7.67 8.32 -9.27
C LEU A 107 -6.83 7.07 -9.48
N ARG A 108 -6.04 6.65 -8.48
CA ARG A 108 -5.26 5.41 -8.53
C ARG A 108 -6.17 4.21 -8.82
N SER A 109 -7.36 4.19 -8.23
CA SER A 109 -8.39 3.16 -8.50
C SER A 109 -7.85 1.74 -8.26
N ASN A 110 -8.01 0.83 -9.22
CA ASN A 110 -7.47 -0.53 -9.20
C ASN A 110 -6.29 -0.71 -10.16
N TYR A 111 -5.65 0.39 -10.57
CA TYR A 111 -4.64 0.36 -11.62
C TYR A 111 -3.33 -0.28 -11.14
N ASN A 112 -2.77 -1.11 -12.01
CA ASN A 112 -1.45 -1.70 -11.77
C ASN A 112 -0.38 -0.62 -11.86
N PHE A 113 0.65 -0.78 -11.04
CA PHE A 113 1.79 0.12 -11.06
C PHE A 113 2.72 -0.18 -12.23
N THR A 114 3.25 0.87 -12.86
CA THR A 114 4.20 0.83 -13.98
C THR A 114 5.10 2.06 -13.95
N LEU A 115 6.00 2.18 -14.93
CA LEU A 115 6.65 3.45 -15.30
C LEU A 115 5.87 4.14 -16.43
N LEU A 116 5.70 5.45 -16.31
CA LEU A 116 5.05 6.39 -17.23
C LEU A 116 5.98 7.62 -17.41
N PRO A 117 7.13 7.46 -18.09
CA PRO A 117 8.17 8.50 -18.16
C PRO A 117 7.70 9.77 -18.88
N SER A 118 6.81 9.63 -19.86
CA SER A 118 6.29 10.75 -20.68
C SER A 118 5.12 11.50 -20.03
N GLU A 119 4.52 10.94 -19.00
CA GLU A 119 3.32 11.51 -18.37
C GLU A 119 3.67 12.53 -17.29
N LYS A 120 2.73 13.44 -17.04
CA LYS A 120 2.82 14.40 -15.93
C LYS A 120 1.91 13.95 -14.79
N SER A 121 2.19 14.47 -13.61
CA SER A 121 1.34 14.21 -12.45
C SER A 121 0.05 15.03 -12.51
N ASP A 122 -1.05 14.40 -12.12
CA ASP A 122 -2.35 15.06 -11.88
C ASP A 122 -2.40 15.82 -10.53
N PHE A 123 -1.34 15.72 -9.74
CA PHE A 123 -1.31 16.09 -8.32
C PHE A 123 -0.28 17.19 -7.97
N GLY A 124 0.19 17.95 -8.96
CA GLY A 124 1.20 18.99 -8.77
C GLY A 124 2.54 18.39 -8.29
N SER A 125 2.96 18.73 -7.07
CA SER A 125 4.24 18.28 -6.48
C SER A 125 4.28 16.79 -6.10
N CYS A 126 3.15 16.11 -6.02
CA CYS A 126 3.11 14.65 -5.82
C CYS A 126 3.33 13.97 -7.17
N ASP A 127 4.45 13.28 -7.42
CA ASP A 127 4.71 12.61 -8.72
C ASP A 127 3.92 11.30 -8.92
N MET A 128 2.60 11.35 -8.70
CA MET A 128 1.66 10.27 -9.05
C MET A 128 1.10 10.55 -10.44
N ARG A 129 1.44 9.70 -11.41
CA ARG A 129 1.01 9.84 -12.81
C ARG A 129 0.04 8.74 -13.15
N ILE A 130 -1.04 9.07 -13.85
CA ILE A 130 -2.11 8.12 -14.17
C ILE A 130 -2.44 8.25 -15.65
N GLU A 131 -2.26 7.17 -16.40
CA GLU A 131 -2.54 7.14 -17.83
C GLU A 131 -2.94 5.73 -18.26
N GLY A 132 -3.94 5.61 -19.14
CA GLY A 132 -4.33 4.32 -19.74
C GLY A 132 -4.60 3.21 -18.71
N ARG A 133 -5.26 3.51 -17.58
CA ARG A 133 -5.52 2.58 -16.46
C ARG A 133 -4.26 1.99 -15.81
N LYS A 134 -3.17 2.76 -15.82
CA LYS A 134 -1.90 2.45 -15.16
C LYS A 134 -1.51 3.60 -14.26
N ALA A 135 -0.75 3.31 -13.21
CA ALA A 135 -0.26 4.33 -12.29
C ALA A 135 1.28 4.26 -12.17
N GLN A 136 1.96 5.40 -12.25
CA GLN A 136 3.34 5.53 -11.78
C GLN A 136 3.31 6.24 -10.43
N PRO A 137 3.71 5.57 -9.35
CA PRO A 137 3.75 6.20 -8.04
C PRO A 137 5.07 6.98 -7.85
N PRO A 138 5.11 7.94 -6.90
CA PRO A 138 6.32 8.66 -6.56
C PRO A 138 7.46 7.72 -6.15
N GLU A 139 8.69 8.09 -6.50
CA GLU A 139 9.85 7.22 -6.30
C GLU A 139 10.04 6.75 -4.85
N ALA A 140 9.86 7.65 -3.88
CA ALA A 140 9.95 7.36 -2.45
C ALA A 140 8.97 6.28 -1.96
N SER A 141 7.92 5.97 -2.73
CA SER A 141 6.93 4.95 -2.39
C SER A 141 7.21 3.57 -3.00
N ARG A 142 8.04 3.51 -4.05
CA ARG A 142 8.20 2.31 -4.91
C ARG A 142 8.70 1.10 -4.13
N GLY A 143 9.65 1.28 -3.22
CA GLY A 143 10.18 0.19 -2.38
C GLY A 143 9.12 -0.40 -1.46
N ARG A 144 8.36 0.45 -0.75
CA ARG A 144 7.24 0.04 0.13
C ARG A 144 6.15 -0.68 -0.66
N ILE A 145 5.79 -0.13 -1.82
CA ILE A 145 4.83 -0.75 -2.74
C ILE A 145 5.31 -2.15 -3.16
N ALA A 146 6.56 -2.27 -3.62
CA ALA A 146 7.15 -3.52 -4.06
C ALA A 146 7.10 -4.62 -3.00
N ARG A 147 7.54 -4.30 -1.78
CA ARG A 147 7.55 -5.28 -0.68
C ARG A 147 6.15 -5.65 -0.21
N SER A 148 5.16 -4.76 -0.37
CA SER A 148 3.76 -5.07 -0.07
C SER A 148 3.18 -6.04 -1.10
N TYR A 149 3.42 -5.80 -2.39
CA TYR A 149 3.02 -6.73 -3.47
C TYR A 149 3.67 -8.11 -3.31
N LEU A 150 4.99 -8.16 -3.11
CA LEU A 150 5.72 -9.41 -2.95
C LEU A 150 5.28 -10.17 -1.69
N TYR A 151 4.93 -9.46 -0.62
CA TYR A 151 4.38 -10.07 0.59
C TYR A 151 3.01 -10.66 0.34
N MET A 152 2.07 -9.90 -0.23
CA MET A 152 0.70 -10.39 -0.48
C MET A 152 0.69 -11.62 -1.39
N ASP A 153 1.53 -11.62 -2.42
CA ASP A 153 1.72 -12.73 -3.34
C ASP A 153 2.33 -13.98 -2.69
N LYS A 154 3.20 -13.81 -1.68
CA LYS A 154 3.75 -14.92 -0.90
C LYS A 154 2.80 -15.42 0.19
N ALA A 155 2.08 -14.51 0.84
CA ALA A 155 1.27 -14.80 2.02
C ALA A 155 -0.07 -15.47 1.68
N TYR A 156 -0.61 -15.21 0.47
CA TYR A 156 -1.94 -15.66 0.09
C TYR A 156 -1.91 -16.41 -1.25
N SER A 157 -2.08 -17.74 -1.19
CA SER A 157 -2.09 -18.63 -2.37
C SER A 157 -3.15 -18.28 -3.42
N ASN A 158 -4.25 -17.64 -3.00
CA ASN A 158 -5.35 -17.27 -3.88
C ASN A 158 -5.04 -16.02 -4.73
N TYR A 159 -3.92 -15.35 -4.47
CA TYR A 159 -3.47 -14.21 -5.24
C TYR A 159 -2.11 -14.49 -5.87
N SER A 160 -1.98 -14.16 -7.15
CA SER A 160 -0.70 -14.17 -7.84
C SER A 160 -0.60 -12.94 -8.74
N MET A 161 0.57 -12.33 -8.74
CA MET A 161 0.94 -11.31 -9.72
C MET A 161 1.16 -11.92 -11.12
N SER A 162 0.99 -11.10 -12.16
CA SER A 162 1.53 -11.42 -13.48
C SER A 162 3.07 -11.43 -13.45
N LYS A 163 3.69 -12.11 -14.42
CA LYS A 163 5.16 -12.17 -14.54
C LYS A 163 5.78 -10.78 -14.65
N SER A 164 5.18 -9.89 -15.44
CA SER A 164 5.65 -8.51 -15.62
C SER A 164 5.55 -7.70 -14.32
N GLN A 165 4.42 -7.80 -13.61
CA GLN A 165 4.25 -7.09 -12.34
C GLN A 165 5.26 -7.58 -11.30
N ARG A 166 5.47 -8.91 -11.21
CA ARG A 166 6.48 -9.49 -10.32
C ARG A 166 7.87 -8.97 -10.64
N GLN A 167 8.27 -8.94 -11.91
CA GLN A 167 9.58 -8.42 -12.32
C GLN A 167 9.78 -6.97 -11.90
N LEU A 168 8.76 -6.12 -12.10
CA LEU A 168 8.80 -4.72 -11.67
C LEU A 168 8.97 -4.61 -10.14
N MET A 169 8.21 -5.37 -9.37
CA MET A 169 8.30 -5.33 -7.89
C MET A 169 9.66 -5.85 -7.39
N VAL A 170 10.22 -6.90 -8.01
CA VAL A 170 11.57 -7.36 -7.68
C VAL A 170 12.62 -6.29 -7.99
N ALA A 171 12.49 -5.58 -9.12
CA ALA A 171 13.40 -4.49 -9.47
C ALA A 171 13.30 -3.33 -8.47
N TRP A 172 12.09 -2.89 -8.14
CA TRP A 172 11.86 -1.81 -7.19
C TRP A 172 12.28 -2.16 -5.75
N ASP A 173 12.09 -3.40 -5.29
CA ASP A 173 12.60 -3.82 -3.97
C ASP A 173 14.13 -3.70 -3.87
N LYS A 174 14.84 -4.00 -4.97
CA LYS A 174 16.31 -3.87 -5.03
C LYS A 174 16.76 -2.41 -5.13
N GLN A 175 16.08 -1.63 -5.98
CA GLN A 175 16.45 -0.24 -6.27
C GLN A 175 16.14 0.70 -5.10
N PHE A 176 15.06 0.43 -4.37
CA PHE A 176 14.56 1.30 -3.29
C PHE A 176 14.61 0.54 -1.95
N PRO A 177 15.74 0.59 -1.22
CA PRO A 177 15.93 -0.15 0.02
C PRO A 177 14.97 0.29 1.11
N VAL A 178 14.73 -0.57 2.09
CA VAL A 178 13.93 -0.24 3.28
C VAL A 178 14.53 0.92 4.04
N ASP A 179 13.68 1.82 4.55
CA ASP A 179 14.07 2.85 5.51
C ASP A 179 13.73 2.46 6.95
N MET A 180 14.15 3.29 7.91
CA MET A 180 13.90 3.02 9.33
C MET A 180 12.41 3.08 9.70
N GLN A 181 11.63 3.94 9.04
CA GLN A 181 10.20 4.08 9.32
C GLN A 181 9.44 2.83 8.86
N GLU A 182 9.78 2.30 7.69
CA GLU A 182 9.23 1.05 7.17
C GLU A 182 9.54 -0.13 8.10
N CYS A 183 10.79 -0.23 8.57
CA CYS A 183 11.18 -1.25 9.53
C CYS A 183 10.41 -1.14 10.86
N GLN A 184 10.23 0.08 11.38
CA GLN A 184 9.46 0.31 12.60
C GLN A 184 7.98 -0.02 12.41
N ARG A 185 7.39 0.39 11.28
CA ARG A 185 6.00 0.08 10.93
C ARG A 185 5.78 -1.44 10.87
N ALA A 186 6.67 -2.17 10.19
CA ALA A 186 6.56 -3.63 10.08
C ALA A 186 6.63 -4.33 11.45
N LYS A 187 7.46 -3.85 12.37
CA LYS A 187 7.52 -4.37 13.76
C LYS A 187 6.21 -4.11 14.51
N LYS A 188 5.67 -2.89 14.44
CA LYS A 188 4.38 -2.55 15.08
C LYS A 188 3.24 -3.41 14.55
N ILE A 189 3.18 -3.60 13.24
CA ILE A 189 2.16 -4.46 12.62
C ILE A 189 2.31 -5.90 13.09
N ALA A 190 3.52 -6.44 13.17
CA ALA A 190 3.72 -7.82 13.63
C ALA A 190 3.20 -8.04 15.05
N VAL A 191 3.34 -7.05 15.94
CA VAL A 191 2.77 -7.10 17.29
C VAL A 191 1.23 -7.10 17.29
N ILE A 192 0.62 -6.29 16.42
CA ILE A 192 -0.85 -6.12 16.36
C ILE A 192 -1.54 -7.28 15.61
N GLN A 193 -1.00 -7.64 14.45
CA GLN A 193 -1.58 -8.62 13.53
C GLN A 193 -1.14 -10.06 13.84
N GLY A 194 0.00 -10.23 14.52
CA GLY A 194 0.55 -11.53 14.88
C GLY A 194 1.45 -12.17 13.83
N ASN A 195 1.75 -11.49 12.71
CA ASN A 195 2.64 -12.01 11.67
C ASN A 195 3.58 -10.95 11.07
N HIS A 196 4.74 -11.40 10.60
CA HIS A 196 5.73 -10.54 9.96
C HIS A 196 5.55 -10.50 8.44
N ASN A 197 5.82 -9.33 7.85
CA ASN A 197 6.23 -9.28 6.46
C ASN A 197 7.70 -9.72 6.38
N GLU A 198 7.92 -11.00 6.11
CA GLU A 198 9.27 -11.61 6.05
C GLU A 198 10.19 -10.91 5.04
N ILE A 199 9.65 -10.27 4.00
CA ILE A 199 10.46 -9.54 3.03
C ILE A 199 11.03 -8.28 3.67
N VAL A 200 10.17 -7.46 4.29
CA VAL A 200 10.61 -6.25 5.00
C VAL A 200 11.54 -6.61 6.15
N LYS A 201 11.20 -7.61 6.96
CA LYS A 201 12.02 -8.09 8.08
C LYS A 201 13.45 -8.42 7.64
N ASN A 202 13.59 -9.28 6.63
CA ASN A 202 14.90 -9.68 6.11
C ASN A 202 15.70 -8.49 5.54
N ARG A 203 15.04 -7.51 4.91
CA ARG A 203 15.70 -6.30 4.39
C ARG A 203 16.19 -5.39 5.53
N CYS A 204 15.40 -5.26 6.58
CA CYS A 204 15.74 -4.47 7.77
C CYS A 204 16.92 -5.06 8.56
N GLU A 205 16.97 -6.38 8.70
CA GLU A 205 18.07 -7.09 9.35
C GLU A 205 19.38 -6.88 8.58
N LYS A 206 19.38 -7.09 7.26
CA LYS A 206 20.54 -6.83 6.39
C LYS A 206 21.03 -5.38 6.47
N ARG A 207 20.12 -4.41 6.50
CA ARG A 207 20.47 -3.00 6.69
C ARG A 207 21.19 -2.76 8.03
N GLY A 208 20.69 -3.38 9.10
CA GLY A 208 21.30 -3.28 10.43
C GLY A 208 22.68 -3.92 10.51
N GLU A 209 22.90 -5.04 9.80
CA GLU A 209 24.21 -5.68 9.67
C GLU A 209 25.22 -4.80 8.95
N ILE A 210 24.85 -4.21 7.80
CA ILE A 210 25.70 -3.28 7.05
C ILE A 210 26.09 -2.08 7.92
N GLY A 211 25.11 -1.48 8.63
CA GLY A 211 25.37 -0.35 9.53
C GLY A 211 26.36 -0.68 10.65
N ARG A 212 26.25 -1.89 11.24
CA ARG A 212 27.20 -2.38 12.25
C ARG A 212 28.59 -2.66 11.66
N GLY A 213 28.66 -3.19 10.44
CA GLY A 213 29.93 -3.43 9.74
C GLY A 213 30.70 -2.14 9.48
N ILE A 214 30.03 -1.11 8.97
CA ILE A 214 30.62 0.22 8.74
C ILE A 214 31.07 0.85 10.07
N ALA A 215 30.24 0.81 11.11
CA ALA A 215 30.59 1.36 12.41
C ALA A 215 31.82 0.67 13.04
N ARG A 216 31.98 -0.64 12.85
CA ARG A 216 33.17 -1.39 13.31
C ARG A 216 34.43 -1.05 12.51
N GLN A 217 34.31 -0.74 11.23
CA GLN A 217 35.45 -0.37 10.38
C GLN A 217 35.93 1.08 10.62
N LEU A 218 35.04 1.95 11.09
CA LEU A 218 35.36 3.34 11.47
C LEU A 218 35.84 3.49 12.93
N ALA A 219 35.60 2.48 13.77
CA ALA A 219 36.20 2.40 15.09
C ALA A 219 37.66 1.93 14.97
N TRP A 220 38.59 2.87 14.81
CA TRP A 220 40.03 2.57 14.89
C TRP A 220 40.36 2.00 16.29
N PRO A 221 41.21 0.98 16.39
CA PRO A 221 41.74 0.56 17.68
C PRO A 221 42.63 1.69 18.22
N ILE A 222 42.34 2.12 19.45
CA ILE A 222 43.21 3.00 20.25
C ILE A 222 44.40 2.18 20.74
#